data_AF-A0A438J3P6-F1
#
_entry.id   AF-A0A438J3P6-F1
#
_cell.length_a   1.000
_cell.length_b   1.000
_cell.length_c   1.000
_cell.angle_alpha   90.00
_cell.angle_beta   90.00
_cell.angle_gamma   90.00
#
_symmetry.space_group_name_H-M   'P 1'
#
loop_
_entity.id
_entity.type
_entity.pdbx_description
1 polymer ?
#
loop_
_entity_poly.entity_id
_entity_poly.type
_entity_poly.pdbx_seq_one_letter_code
_entity_poly.pdbx_strand_id
1 'polypeptide(L)'
;MSGFNMEETSEQTHGREMEYTARGQGRKDKSCDALANMKARLAKVELAIADTRERVDLIEQGMEKGLEDLTEQIQDLHEGVLGSQVQPVSHEEFMSFQDKVMGMFASVKSKMEALAARIEARDQEIRREPTIYKTAVSARVMATHEAPRVEVPKPHMFSGKRDAKELDNFLWHMEHYFEAIALTDETTKVRTRDPLPH
;
A
#
# COMPACT_ATOMS: atom_id res chain seq x y z
N MET A 1 -24.51 -62.69 -122.99
CA MET A 1 -23.78 -63.78 -123.68
C MET A 1 -22.64 -63.18 -124.49
N SER A 2 -21.60 -63.96 -124.78
CA SER A 2 -20.22 -63.61 -125.17
C SER A 2 -19.32 -63.23 -123.99
N GLY A 3 -18.26 -63.96 -123.63
CA GLY A 3 -17.67 -65.15 -124.21
C GLY A 3 -16.15 -65.01 -124.28
N PHE A 4 -15.46 -66.03 -123.74
CA PHE A 4 -14.08 -66.48 -124.03
C PHE A 4 -12.91 -65.56 -123.63
N ASN A 5 -11.72 -66.04 -123.27
CA ASN A 5 -11.15 -67.32 -122.80
C ASN A 5 -9.64 -67.09 -122.60
N MET A 6 -9.00 -67.92 -121.77
CA MET A 6 -7.59 -68.38 -121.78
C MET A 6 -6.45 -67.36 -122.02
N GLU A 7 -5.52 -67.26 -121.06
CA GLU A 7 -4.21 -67.93 -121.19
C GLU A 7 -3.48 -67.96 -119.83
N GLU A 8 -3.13 -69.17 -119.38
CA GLU A 8 -2.26 -69.48 -118.24
C GLU A 8 -0.80 -69.53 -118.72
N THR A 9 0.15 -68.91 -118.01
CA THR A 9 1.57 -69.31 -117.89
C THR A 9 2.14 -68.58 -116.65
N SER A 10 2.46 -69.25 -115.53
CA SER A 10 3.63 -70.09 -115.20
C SER A 10 4.86 -69.31 -114.68
N GLU A 11 5.51 -69.90 -113.66
CA GLU A 11 6.81 -69.62 -113.01
C GLU A 11 6.80 -68.62 -111.83
N GLN A 12 6.92 -69.02 -110.55
CA GLN A 12 7.97 -69.77 -109.81
C GLN A 12 9.19 -68.92 -109.41
N THR A 13 9.65 -69.16 -108.17
CA THR A 13 10.89 -68.71 -107.50
C THR A 13 10.76 -67.38 -106.73
N HIS A 14 11.27 -67.16 -105.51
CA HIS A 14 12.08 -67.94 -104.57
C HIS A 14 12.28 -67.10 -103.29
N GLY A 15 12.30 -67.76 -102.11
CA GLY A 15 12.91 -67.26 -100.88
C GLY A 15 12.03 -66.35 -100.02
N ARG A 16 12.09 -66.35 -98.68
CA ARG A 16 13.12 -66.87 -97.77
C ARG A 16 12.51 -66.92 -96.37
N GLU A 17 12.70 -68.06 -95.71
CA GLU A 17 12.45 -68.22 -94.28
C GLU A 17 13.46 -67.37 -93.50
N MET A 18 13.00 -66.56 -92.53
CA MET A 18 13.87 -65.99 -91.52
C MET A 18 13.11 -65.82 -90.21
N GLU A 19 13.43 -66.75 -89.31
CA GLU A 19 13.02 -66.86 -87.93
C GLU A 19 13.48 -65.62 -87.12
N TYR A 20 12.53 -64.92 -86.50
CA TYR A 20 12.84 -63.83 -85.57
C TYR A 20 12.81 -64.35 -84.14
N THR A 21 13.97 -64.70 -83.59
CA THR A 21 14.17 -64.77 -82.14
C THR A 21 15.04 -63.61 -81.65
N ALA A 22 14.63 -63.10 -80.48
CA ALA A 22 15.44 -62.40 -79.49
C ALA A 22 15.99 -60.99 -79.80
N ARG A 23 15.13 -59.95 -79.74
CA ARG A 23 15.60 -58.59 -79.40
C ARG A 23 14.53 -57.68 -78.78
N GLY A 24 14.15 -57.91 -77.52
CA GLY A 24 13.21 -57.03 -76.81
C GLY A 24 13.07 -57.22 -75.29
N GLN A 25 13.83 -58.12 -74.66
CA GLN A 25 13.53 -58.56 -73.29
C GLN A 25 14.10 -57.61 -72.20
N GLY A 26 15.33 -57.12 -72.36
CA GLY A 26 16.05 -56.41 -71.28
C GLY A 26 15.58 -54.99 -70.91
N ARG A 27 14.61 -54.37 -71.61
CA ARG A 27 14.00 -53.09 -71.21
C ARG A 27 12.68 -53.27 -70.44
N LYS A 28 11.97 -54.37 -70.71
CA LYS A 28 10.66 -54.67 -70.10
C LYS A 28 10.84 -55.19 -68.67
N ASP A 29 11.83 -56.05 -68.47
CA ASP A 29 12.17 -56.62 -67.15
C ASP A 29 12.54 -55.51 -66.14
N LYS A 30 13.36 -54.53 -66.55
CA LYS A 30 13.77 -53.38 -65.71
C LYS A 30 12.60 -52.48 -65.29
N SER A 31 11.62 -52.29 -66.17
CA SER A 31 10.43 -51.49 -65.88
C SER A 31 9.48 -52.23 -64.93
N CYS A 32 9.33 -53.54 -65.11
CA CYS A 32 8.58 -54.42 -64.21
C CYS A 32 9.20 -54.44 -62.80
N ASP A 33 10.53 -54.52 -62.69
CA ASP A 33 11.24 -54.47 -61.42
C ASP A 33 11.08 -53.12 -60.71
N ALA A 34 11.13 -52.01 -61.46
CA ALA A 34 10.88 -50.67 -60.94
C ALA A 34 9.44 -50.51 -60.41
N LEU A 35 8.46 -51.07 -61.11
CA LEU A 35 7.05 -51.04 -60.70
C LEU A 35 6.79 -51.91 -59.46
N ALA A 36 7.45 -53.07 -59.36
CA ALA A 36 7.42 -53.91 -58.16
C ALA A 36 8.04 -53.18 -56.95
N ASN A 37 9.16 -52.47 -57.15
CA ASN A 37 9.76 -51.63 -56.12
C ASN A 37 8.83 -50.51 -55.65
N MET A 38 8.17 -49.82 -56.56
CA MET A 38 7.20 -48.76 -56.22
C MET A 38 6.01 -49.32 -55.44
N LYS A 39 5.47 -50.48 -55.82
CA LYS A 39 4.41 -51.16 -55.08
C LYS A 39 4.84 -51.54 -53.66
N ALA A 40 6.04 -52.08 -53.49
CA ALA A 40 6.57 -52.42 -52.17
C ALA A 40 6.78 -51.17 -51.30
N ARG A 41 7.22 -50.05 -51.89
CA ARG A 41 7.33 -48.76 -51.19
C ARG A 41 5.96 -48.18 -50.83
N LEU A 42 4.97 -48.30 -51.72
CA LEU A 42 3.60 -47.86 -51.47
C LEU A 42 2.98 -48.64 -50.30
N ALA A 43 3.10 -49.96 -50.30
CA ALA A 43 2.59 -50.80 -49.20
C ALA A 43 3.22 -50.43 -47.84
N LYS A 44 4.52 -50.09 -47.82
CA LYS A 44 5.19 -49.60 -46.60
C LYS A 44 4.67 -48.24 -46.14
N VAL A 45 4.36 -47.35 -47.08
CA VAL A 45 3.77 -46.03 -46.78
C VAL A 45 2.34 -46.19 -46.27
N GLU A 46 1.53 -47.04 -46.90
CA GLU A 46 0.17 -47.36 -46.44
C GLU A 46 0.16 -47.92 -45.02
N LEU A 47 1.09 -48.84 -44.71
CA LEU A 47 1.27 -49.36 -43.35
C LEU A 47 1.64 -48.25 -42.36
N ALA A 48 2.65 -47.43 -42.68
CA ALA A 48 3.09 -46.34 -41.81
C ALA A 48 2.00 -45.26 -41.58
N ILE A 49 1.13 -45.04 -42.58
CA ILE A 49 -0.04 -44.16 -42.46
C ILE A 49 -1.09 -44.79 -41.53
N ALA A 50 -1.35 -46.09 -41.66
CA ALA A 50 -2.26 -46.81 -40.77
C ALA A 50 -1.77 -46.76 -39.31
N ASP A 51 -0.49 -47.04 -39.06
CA ASP A 51 0.12 -46.98 -37.73
C ASP A 51 0.04 -45.55 -37.14
N THR A 52 0.24 -44.53 -37.98
CA THR A 52 0.15 -43.14 -37.54
C THR A 52 -1.29 -42.75 -37.23
N ARG A 53 -2.26 -43.23 -38.02
CA ARG A 53 -3.69 -43.01 -37.78
C ARG A 53 -4.13 -43.64 -36.46
N GLU A 54 -3.76 -44.89 -36.20
CA GLU A 54 -4.05 -45.56 -34.92
C GLU A 54 -3.46 -44.78 -33.73
N ARG A 55 -2.22 -44.29 -33.85
CA ARG A 55 -1.61 -43.48 -32.78
C ARG A 55 -2.36 -42.16 -32.54
N VAL A 56 -2.86 -41.51 -33.59
CA VAL A 56 -3.66 -40.29 -33.47
C VAL A 56 -5.00 -40.60 -32.81
N ASP A 57 -5.67 -41.69 -33.22
CA ASP A 57 -6.95 -42.11 -32.64
C ASP A 57 -6.81 -42.39 -31.13
N LEU A 58 -5.70 -43.01 -30.69
CA LEU A 58 -5.40 -43.23 -29.27
C LEU A 58 -5.17 -41.93 -28.50
N ILE A 59 -4.51 -40.94 -29.10
CA ILE A 59 -4.29 -39.62 -28.49
C ILE A 59 -5.62 -38.89 -28.34
N GLU A 60 -6.46 -38.92 -29.38
CA GLU A 60 -7.78 -38.28 -29.38
C GLU A 60 -8.67 -38.88 -28.29
N GLN A 61 -8.76 -40.21 -28.22
CA GLN A 61 -9.51 -40.91 -27.17
C GLN A 61 -8.96 -40.60 -25.77
N GLY A 62 -7.64 -40.56 -25.60
CA GLY A 62 -7.02 -40.22 -24.33
C GLY A 62 -7.31 -38.77 -23.90
N MET A 63 -7.37 -37.85 -24.85
CA MET A 63 -7.71 -36.45 -24.59
C MET A 63 -9.19 -36.26 -24.27
N GLU A 64 -10.08 -36.92 -25.01
CA GLU A 64 -11.52 -36.92 -24.75
C GLU A 64 -11.82 -37.45 -23.36
N LYS A 65 -11.25 -38.62 -23.02
CA LYS A 65 -11.35 -39.22 -21.69
C LYS A 65 -10.84 -38.28 -20.59
N GLY A 66 -9.65 -37.68 -20.79
CA GLY A 66 -9.07 -36.76 -19.81
C GLY A 66 -9.88 -35.48 -19.61
N LEU A 67 -10.58 -35.02 -20.66
CA LEU A 67 -11.47 -33.86 -20.59
C LEU A 67 -12.77 -34.20 -19.83
N GLU A 68 -13.33 -35.38 -20.10
CA GLU A 68 -14.49 -35.92 -19.36
C GLU A 68 -14.18 -36.03 -17.86
N ASP A 69 -13.06 -36.67 -17.52
CA ASP A 69 -12.63 -36.86 -16.13
C ASP A 69 -12.41 -35.51 -15.41
N LEU A 70 -11.83 -34.51 -16.10
CA LEU A 70 -11.67 -33.16 -15.55
C LEU A 70 -13.02 -32.46 -15.33
N THR A 71 -13.96 -32.65 -16.25
CA THR A 71 -15.31 -32.07 -16.15
C THR A 71 -16.05 -32.66 -14.95
N GLU A 72 -15.98 -33.98 -14.77
CA GLU A 72 -16.54 -34.68 -13.61
C GLU A 72 -15.91 -34.17 -12.31
N GLN A 73 -14.59 -34.03 -12.24
CA GLN A 73 -13.90 -33.49 -11.06
C GLN A 73 -14.33 -32.05 -10.72
N ILE A 74 -14.52 -31.19 -11.72
CA ILE A 74 -15.00 -29.81 -11.50
C ILE A 74 -16.44 -29.85 -10.97
N GLN A 75 -17.29 -30.72 -11.50
CA GLN A 75 -18.66 -30.87 -11.04
C GLN A 75 -18.72 -31.41 -9.61
N ASP A 76 -17.94 -32.45 -9.29
CA ASP A 76 -17.80 -33.00 -7.94
C ASP A 76 -17.32 -31.94 -6.94
N LEU A 77 -16.35 -31.11 -7.32
CA LEU A 77 -15.89 -30.00 -6.49
C LEU A 77 -16.99 -28.97 -6.27
N HIS A 78 -17.72 -28.60 -7.32
CA HIS A 78 -18.84 -27.67 -7.23
C HIS A 78 -19.94 -28.22 -6.32
N GLU A 79 -20.30 -29.49 -6.46
CA GLU A 79 -21.28 -30.17 -5.60
C GLU A 79 -20.76 -30.34 -4.18
N GLY A 80 -19.47 -30.60 -3.96
CA GLY A 80 -18.85 -30.66 -2.64
C GLY A 80 -18.82 -29.31 -1.93
N VAL A 81 -18.61 -28.22 -2.67
CA VAL A 81 -18.68 -26.84 -2.16
C VAL A 81 -20.13 -26.42 -1.88
N LEU A 82 -21.09 -26.80 -2.74
CA LEU A 82 -22.52 -26.53 -2.52
C LEU A 82 -23.12 -27.41 -1.41
N GLY A 83 -22.65 -28.65 -1.27
CA GLY A 83 -23.04 -29.60 -0.23
C GLY A 83 -22.42 -29.27 1.13
N SER A 84 -21.30 -28.55 1.13
CA SER A 84 -20.81 -27.82 2.29
C SER A 84 -21.69 -26.60 2.50
N GLN A 85 -22.86 -26.81 3.12
CA GLN A 85 -23.73 -25.75 3.58
C GLN A 85 -22.96 -24.89 4.60
N VAL A 86 -22.22 -23.88 4.14
CA VAL A 86 -22.00 -22.69 4.95
C VAL A 86 -23.37 -22.05 5.02
N GLN A 87 -24.04 -22.24 6.16
CA GLN A 87 -25.32 -21.62 6.40
C GLN A 87 -25.18 -20.12 6.13
N PRO A 88 -25.90 -19.55 5.15
CA PRO A 88 -25.91 -18.11 5.01
C PRO A 88 -26.48 -17.57 6.31
N VAL A 89 -25.68 -16.77 7.03
CA VAL A 89 -26.17 -15.98 8.17
C VAL A 89 -27.44 -15.28 7.68
N SER A 90 -28.52 -15.40 8.44
CA SER A 90 -29.79 -14.81 8.03
C SER A 90 -29.60 -13.32 7.81
N HIS A 91 -30.36 -12.74 6.89
CA HIS A 91 -30.29 -11.30 6.62
C HIS A 91 -30.46 -10.48 7.91
N GLU A 92 -31.26 -10.98 8.85
CA GLU A 92 -31.48 -10.39 10.16
C GLU A 92 -30.25 -10.43 11.06
N GLU A 93 -29.54 -11.57 11.13
CA GLU A 93 -28.27 -11.68 11.88
C GLU A 93 -27.16 -10.83 11.26
N PHE A 94 -27.10 -10.74 9.92
CA PHE A 94 -26.16 -9.87 9.23
C PHE A 94 -26.43 -8.39 9.51
N MET A 95 -27.69 -7.98 9.43
CA MET A 95 -28.09 -6.61 9.76
C MET A 95 -27.89 -6.30 11.24
N SER A 96 -28.13 -7.26 12.14
CA SER A 96 -27.85 -7.13 13.57
C SER A 96 -26.36 -6.98 13.85
N PHE A 97 -25.50 -7.74 13.16
CA PHE A 97 -24.05 -7.57 13.25
C PHE A 97 -23.62 -6.20 12.75
N GLN A 98 -24.14 -5.75 11.60
CA GLN A 98 -23.85 -4.44 11.04
C GLN A 98 -24.27 -3.32 12.01
N ASP A 99 -25.47 -3.39 12.59
CA ASP A 99 -25.96 -2.43 13.58
C ASP A 99 -25.10 -2.42 14.83
N LYS A 100 -24.70 -3.60 15.34
CA LYS A 100 -23.80 -3.72 16.50
C LYS A 100 -22.43 -3.10 16.24
N VAL A 101 -21.85 -3.34 15.06
CA VAL A 101 -20.57 -2.74 14.65
C VAL A 101 -20.71 -1.21 14.56
N MET A 102 -21.76 -0.72 13.92
CA MET A 102 -22.04 0.72 13.82
C MET A 102 -22.25 1.36 15.20
N GLY A 103 -22.97 0.69 16.10
CA GLY A 103 -23.17 1.10 17.48
C GLY A 103 -21.86 1.15 18.28
N MET A 104 -20.96 0.20 18.08
CA MET A 104 -19.62 0.22 18.69
C MET A 104 -18.80 1.42 18.17
N PHE A 105 -18.81 1.69 16.86
CA PHE A 105 -18.13 2.85 16.30
C PHE A 105 -18.69 4.17 16.84
N ALA A 106 -20.01 4.30 16.92
CA ALA A 106 -20.67 5.46 17.52
C ALA A 106 -20.28 5.63 19.00
N SER A 107 -20.22 4.54 19.77
CA SER A 107 -19.80 4.54 21.17
C SER A 107 -18.35 4.99 21.34
N VAL A 108 -17.43 4.45 20.53
CA VAL A 108 -16.01 4.84 20.55
C VAL A 108 -15.85 6.31 20.16
N LYS A 109 -16.53 6.75 19.10
CA LYS A 109 -16.54 8.15 18.67
C LYS A 109 -17.00 9.08 19.80
N SER A 110 -18.13 8.76 20.42
CA SER A 110 -18.67 9.54 21.54
C SER A 110 -17.71 9.60 22.74
N LYS A 111 -17.09 8.47 23.12
CA LYS A 111 -16.10 8.44 24.21
C LYS A 111 -14.87 9.27 23.87
N MET A 112 -14.42 9.26 22.61
CA MET A 112 -13.29 10.06 22.15
C MET A 112 -13.60 11.56 22.14
N GLU A 113 -14.80 11.95 21.69
CA GLU A 113 -15.27 13.34 21.74
C GLU A 113 -15.37 13.83 23.20
N ALA A 114 -15.91 13.02 24.11
CA ALA A 114 -15.96 13.34 25.52
C ALA A 114 -14.57 13.42 26.19
N LEU A 115 -13.60 12.65 25.70
CA LEU A 115 -12.21 12.76 26.14
C LEU A 115 -11.56 14.05 25.61
N ALA A 116 -11.77 14.38 24.34
CA ALA A 116 -11.27 15.62 23.73
C ALA A 116 -11.82 16.86 24.46
N ALA A 117 -13.13 16.90 24.74
CA ALA A 117 -13.74 18.00 25.49
C ALA A 117 -13.15 18.15 26.91
N ARG A 118 -12.84 17.04 27.58
CA ARG A 118 -12.19 17.05 28.91
C ARG A 118 -10.76 17.57 28.83
N ILE A 119 -10.00 17.19 27.81
CA ILE A 119 -8.64 17.69 27.57
C ILE A 119 -8.69 19.20 27.30
N GLU A 120 -9.60 19.66 26.45
CA GLU A 120 -9.77 21.08 26.13
C GLU A 120 -10.13 21.91 27.36
N ALA A 121 -11.05 21.41 28.21
CA ALA A 121 -11.42 22.07 29.46
C ALA A 121 -10.22 22.21 30.42
N ARG A 122 -9.42 21.14 30.54
CA ARG A 122 -8.19 21.13 31.35
C ARG A 122 -7.12 22.08 30.79
N ASP A 123 -6.94 22.15 29.47
CA ASP A 123 -6.00 23.10 28.85
C ASP A 123 -6.43 24.54 29.14
N GLN A 124 -7.73 24.85 29.06
CA GLN A 124 -8.23 26.18 29.40
C GLN A 124 -8.03 26.54 30.88
N GLU A 125 -8.20 25.58 31.79
CA GLU A 125 -7.92 25.79 33.22
C GLU A 125 -6.44 26.12 33.44
N ILE A 126 -5.53 25.30 32.90
CA ILE A 126 -4.09 25.50 32.98
C ILE A 126 -3.67 26.84 32.35
N ARG A 127 -4.27 27.23 31.22
CA ARG A 127 -4.00 28.55 30.60
C ARG A 127 -4.48 29.73 31.44
N ARG A 128 -5.51 29.56 32.27
CA ARG A 128 -6.05 30.63 33.14
C ARG A 128 -5.21 30.81 34.40
N GLU A 129 -4.59 29.76 34.95
CA GLU A 129 -3.79 29.81 36.18
C GLU A 129 -2.69 30.92 36.18
N PRO A 130 -1.85 31.06 35.14
CA PRO A 130 -0.84 32.14 35.09
C PRO A 130 -1.47 33.53 35.10
N THR A 131 -2.65 33.67 34.50
CA THR A 131 -3.38 34.95 34.42
C THR A 131 -3.91 35.34 35.80
N ILE A 132 -4.44 34.37 36.55
CA ILE A 132 -4.90 34.57 37.94
C ILE A 132 -3.72 34.96 38.82
N TYR A 133 -2.63 34.20 38.76
CA TYR A 133 -1.42 34.48 39.55
C TYR A 133 -0.82 35.85 39.21
N LYS A 134 -0.68 36.17 37.91
CA LYS A 134 -0.19 37.48 37.46
C LYS A 134 -1.06 38.63 37.96
N THR A 135 -2.39 38.47 37.96
CA THR A 135 -3.33 39.49 38.45
C THR A 135 -3.19 39.69 39.95
N ALA A 136 -3.13 38.60 40.73
CA ALA A 136 -2.95 38.67 42.18
C ALA A 136 -1.59 39.30 42.56
N VAL A 137 -0.50 38.93 41.87
CA VAL A 137 0.82 39.53 42.07
C VAL A 137 0.81 41.02 41.70
N SER A 138 0.22 41.38 40.56
CA SER A 138 0.12 42.78 40.14
C SER A 138 -0.70 43.61 41.12
N ALA A 139 -1.82 43.09 41.61
CA ALA A 139 -2.63 43.74 42.64
C ALA A 139 -1.87 43.90 43.97
N ARG A 140 -1.10 42.88 44.39
CA ARG A 140 -0.24 42.98 45.57
C ARG A 140 0.82 44.07 45.40
N VAL A 141 1.48 44.13 44.25
CA VAL A 141 2.49 45.18 43.94
C VAL A 141 1.87 46.58 43.99
N MET A 142 0.65 46.76 43.47
CA MET A 142 -0.07 48.04 43.53
C MET A 142 -0.50 48.40 44.97
N ALA A 143 -0.92 47.42 45.77
CA ALA A 143 -1.25 47.63 47.18
C ALA A 143 -0.02 47.92 48.05
N THR A 144 1.16 47.46 47.63
CA THR A 144 2.46 47.74 48.26
C THR A 144 3.19 48.91 47.61
N HIS A 145 2.52 49.78 46.83
CA HIS A 145 3.11 51.07 46.46
C HIS A 145 3.44 51.80 47.76
N GLU A 146 4.70 51.72 48.17
CA GLU A 146 5.20 52.39 49.36
C GLU A 146 4.76 53.85 49.30
N ALA A 147 4.28 54.35 50.43
CA ALA A 147 4.02 55.77 50.58
C ALA A 147 5.25 56.54 50.08
N PRO A 148 5.07 57.70 49.41
CA PRO A 148 6.18 58.45 48.82
C PRO A 148 7.32 58.53 49.82
N ARG A 149 8.43 57.82 49.52
CA ARG A 149 9.60 57.83 50.40
C ARG A 149 10.08 59.28 50.39
N VAL A 150 9.90 59.97 51.51
CA VAL A 150 10.33 61.36 51.67
C VAL A 150 11.86 61.36 51.51
N GLU A 151 12.34 61.83 50.37
CA GLU A 151 13.78 62.00 50.17
C GLU A 151 14.26 63.09 51.13
N VAL A 152 14.99 62.69 52.16
CA VAL A 152 15.63 63.62 53.09
C VAL A 152 16.65 64.43 52.29
N PRO A 153 16.50 65.77 52.17
CA PRO A 153 17.43 66.60 51.42
C PRO A 153 18.86 66.43 51.98
N LYS A 154 19.84 66.23 51.10
CA LYS A 154 21.24 66.08 51.51
C LYS A 154 21.74 67.35 52.20
N PRO A 155 22.53 67.23 53.28
CA PRO A 155 23.06 68.39 53.99
C PRO A 155 24.05 69.14 53.10
N HIS A 156 24.14 70.45 53.33
CA HIS A 156 25.02 71.33 52.57
C HIS A 156 26.49 70.91 52.73
N MET A 157 27.28 71.00 51.65
CA MET A 157 28.71 70.66 51.69
C MET A 157 29.50 71.74 52.45
N PHE A 158 30.35 71.30 53.38
CA PHE A 158 31.28 72.19 54.09
C PHE A 158 32.23 72.87 53.10
N SER A 159 32.31 74.21 53.12
CA SER A 159 33.11 74.96 52.13
C SER A 159 34.60 75.02 52.45
N GLY A 160 35.03 74.41 53.57
CA GLY A 160 36.45 74.31 53.94
C GLY A 160 37.04 75.57 54.56
N LYS A 161 36.22 76.61 54.80
CA LYS A 161 36.67 77.87 55.39
C LYS A 161 36.90 77.71 56.89
N ARG A 162 37.85 78.48 57.42
CA ARG A 162 38.12 78.54 58.87
C ARG A 162 37.13 79.49 59.56
N ASP A 163 35.84 79.15 59.48
CA ASP A 163 34.74 79.85 60.14
C ASP A 163 34.11 78.90 61.17
N ALA A 164 34.18 79.28 62.45
CA ALA A 164 33.64 78.47 63.55
C ALA A 164 32.11 78.31 63.47
N LYS A 165 31.41 79.32 62.95
CA LYS A 165 29.95 79.32 62.79
C LYS A 165 29.53 78.41 61.63
N GLU A 166 30.32 78.35 60.56
CA GLU A 166 30.08 77.41 59.45
C GLU A 166 30.25 75.96 59.91
N LEU A 167 31.28 75.68 60.71
CA LEU A 167 31.52 74.35 61.24
C LEU A 167 30.39 73.91 62.17
N ASP A 168 29.94 74.79 63.07
CA ASP A 168 28.84 74.53 64.01
C ASP A 168 27.52 74.26 63.27
N ASN A 169 27.18 75.11 62.29
CA ASN A 169 26.01 74.91 61.43
C ASN A 169 26.06 73.59 60.64
N PHE A 170 27.24 73.23 60.12
CA PHE A 170 27.43 71.99 59.38
C PHE A 170 27.20 70.77 60.28
N LEU A 171 27.78 70.77 61.48
CA LEU A 171 27.61 69.67 62.43
C LEU A 171 26.15 69.52 62.84
N TRP A 172 25.46 70.64 63.12
CA TRP A 172 24.03 70.63 63.41
C TRP A 172 23.21 70.02 62.25
N HIS A 173 23.46 70.44 61.02
CA HIS A 173 22.76 69.88 59.85
C HIS A 173 23.06 68.40 59.60
N MET A 174 24.28 67.94 59.90
CA MET A 174 24.65 66.54 59.78
C MET A 174 23.94 65.67 60.82
N GLU A 175 23.86 66.12 62.07
CA GLU A 175 23.15 65.41 63.14
C GLU A 175 21.66 65.25 62.81
N HIS A 176 21.00 66.34 62.41
CA HIS A 176 19.59 66.31 62.00
C HIS A 176 19.33 65.45 60.76
N TYR A 177 20.28 65.42 59.82
CA TYR A 177 20.18 64.55 58.64
C TYR A 177 20.22 63.06 59.01
N PHE A 178 21.12 62.67 59.92
CA PHE A 178 21.19 61.29 60.39
C PHE A 178 19.96 60.90 61.22
N GLU A 179 19.44 61.81 62.03
CA GLU A 179 18.19 61.58 62.78
C GLU A 179 16.99 61.37 61.83
N ALA A 180 16.88 62.17 60.76
CA ALA A 180 15.82 62.02 59.75
C ALA A 180 15.92 60.70 58.95
N ILE A 181 17.14 60.22 58.63
CA ILE A 181 17.34 58.93 57.97
C ILE A 181 17.04 57.76 58.93
N ALA A 182 17.44 57.87 60.20
CA ALA A 182 17.14 56.84 61.20
C ALA A 182 15.64 56.75 61.50
N LEU A 183 14.92 57.87 61.57
CA LEU A 183 13.47 57.91 61.75
C LEU A 183 12.70 57.31 60.56
N THR A 184 13.19 57.49 59.34
CA THR A 184 12.62 56.84 58.15
C THR A 184 12.89 55.33 58.15
N ASP A 185 14.03 54.86 58.68
CA ASP A 185 14.32 53.44 58.85
C ASP A 185 13.43 52.79 59.94
N GLU A 186 13.27 53.43 61.10
CA GLU A 186 12.41 52.91 62.17
C GLU A 186 10.92 52.85 61.79
N THR A 187 10.40 53.84 61.07
CA THR A 187 9.01 53.82 60.59
C THR A 187 8.76 52.75 59.52
N THR A 188 9.77 52.33 58.76
CA THR A 188 9.66 51.13 57.91
C THR A 188 9.68 49.83 58.71
N LYS A 189 10.32 49.82 59.89
CA LYS A 189 10.45 48.66 60.78
C LYS A 189 9.19 48.36 61.61
N VAL A 190 8.41 49.39 61.97
CA VAL A 190 7.14 49.23 62.74
C VAL A 190 6.04 48.53 61.91
N ARG A 191 6.16 48.48 60.58
CA ARG A 191 5.17 47.85 59.69
C ARG A 191 5.35 46.33 59.50
N THR A 192 6.33 45.69 60.14
CA THR A 192 6.63 44.24 60.01
C THR A 192 6.38 43.44 61.30
N ARG A 193 5.41 43.87 62.14
CA ARG A 193 4.99 43.09 63.30
C ARG A 193 3.49 42.85 63.27
N ASP A 194 3.05 42.01 62.33
CA ASP A 194 1.73 41.39 62.41
C ASP A 194 1.71 40.36 63.56
N PRO A 195 0.65 40.31 64.38
CA PRO A 195 0.50 39.30 65.42
C PRO A 195 0.07 37.96 64.78
N LEU A 196 0.84 36.90 65.06
CA LEU A 196 0.50 35.51 64.72
C LEU A 196 -0.83 35.10 65.39
N PRO A 197 -1.79 34.47 64.68
CA PRO A 197 -2.97 33.91 65.31
C PRO A 197 -2.65 32.58 66.01
N HIS A 198 -3.28 32.37 67.17
CA HIS A 198 -3.36 31.09 67.87
C HIS A 198 -4.37 30.16 67.20
#